data_AF-A0A7V8FGY4-F1
#
_entry.id   AF-A0A7V8FGY4-F1
#
_cell.length_a   1.000
_cell.length_b   1.000
_cell.length_c   1.000
_cell.angle_alpha   90.00
_cell.angle_beta   90.00
_cell.angle_gamma   90.00
#
_symmetry.space_group_name_H-M   'P 1'
#
loop_
_entity.id
_entity.type
_entity.pdbx_description
1 polymer ?
#
loop_
_entity_poly.entity_id
_entity_poly.type
_entity_poly.pdbx_seq_one_letter_code
_entity_poly.pdbx_strand_id
1 'polypeptide(L)'
;MTRPHLTKSIDQLEDLYVASLADEATLAELAEELGFRRTPRAKELANEVVNALAQYQTLARADGVHNHVPPTPPGPPDYSTRPRTEPSDTGEQKAGHTNRTPEFEPVNYANHAPGILDAWSALEVLSPTTFKRRAELASNITQNIVSIGPGLPWDDGSARSKPNFKVYFHIILGTLAAEPAFGKLLTRFQDARPNPPNIKGEVVLASILVDKDGLLAGEMPVSLSAFGWGLPMALSGSLQRLAAWTQEEGRLIEGLTKQLRPDPSGTDTPIAYTTLQKAFSWLVQILGLPADLVQGPQFAVAAYMGFRSSLVPDPLLLNSFFLRDLAQAKDRAMRKKLPPALARFLGQTKPSERHDLLHEPKALDQALSPTTVPLGRWVTPPNQRPALLQQVAVNLASRLPKTNPLLGVNGPSGTGKSTLLRDVIADKLTQRAEAMCAFDDPKKTFKSSWSKRIKGEIQELFALDISLRGFEMVVASSNNKAVENVSEEIPALKSISSESTLRYFEPLATQLLGKDA
;
A
#
# COMPACT_ATOMS: atom_id res chain seq x y z
N MET A 1 0.13 45.60 -15.96
CA MET A 1 0.46 44.17 -16.16
C MET A 1 -0.83 43.39 -16.04
N THR A 2 -1.31 42.87 -17.16
CA THR A 2 -2.48 41.98 -17.24
C THR A 2 -2.09 40.63 -16.66
N ARG A 3 -2.82 40.13 -15.67
CA ARG A 3 -2.60 38.80 -15.07
C ARG A 3 -3.65 37.83 -15.59
N PRO A 4 -3.41 37.14 -16.73
CA PRO A 4 -4.42 36.33 -17.42
C PRO A 4 -4.88 35.09 -16.62
N HIS A 5 -4.18 34.74 -15.55
CA HIS A 5 -4.43 33.55 -14.75
C HIS A 5 -4.80 33.83 -13.29
N LEU A 6 -5.07 35.09 -12.95
CA LEU A 6 -5.44 35.51 -11.59
C LEU A 6 -6.70 34.77 -11.06
N THR A 7 -7.69 34.54 -11.92
CA THR A 7 -8.96 33.90 -11.55
C THR A 7 -8.91 32.38 -11.57
N LYS A 8 -7.81 31.76 -12.06
CA LYS A 8 -7.66 30.31 -12.10
C LYS A 8 -7.30 29.75 -10.72
N SER A 9 -7.91 28.62 -10.37
CA SER A 9 -7.55 27.81 -9.20
C SER A 9 -6.23 27.07 -9.41
N ILE A 10 -5.61 26.56 -8.34
CA ILE A 10 -4.33 25.84 -8.49
C ILE A 10 -4.47 24.59 -9.36
N ASP A 11 -5.59 23.86 -9.28
CA ASP A 11 -5.86 22.70 -10.13
C ASP A 11 -5.90 23.11 -11.62
N GLN A 12 -6.50 24.26 -11.94
CA GLN A 12 -6.54 24.79 -13.31
C GLN A 12 -5.18 25.29 -13.81
N LEU A 13 -4.27 25.68 -12.92
CA LEU A 13 -2.90 26.03 -13.28
C LEU A 13 -2.06 24.78 -13.55
N GLU A 14 -2.29 23.70 -12.81
CA GLU A 14 -1.68 22.38 -13.06
C GLU A 14 -2.15 21.79 -14.40
N ASP A 15 -3.46 21.84 -14.69
CA ASP A 15 -4.00 21.40 -15.98
C ASP A 15 -3.42 22.21 -17.15
N LEU A 16 -3.25 23.52 -16.96
CA LEU A 16 -2.62 24.39 -17.96
C LEU A 16 -1.15 24.06 -18.16
N TYR A 17 -0.41 23.76 -17.09
CA TYR A 17 0.98 23.33 -17.17
C TYR A 17 1.13 22.07 -18.02
N VAL A 18 0.33 21.05 -17.75
CA VAL A 18 0.36 19.76 -18.47
C VAL A 18 0.01 19.95 -19.95
N ALA A 19 -0.94 20.84 -20.26
CA ALA A 19 -1.34 21.13 -21.64
C ALA A 19 -0.32 21.97 -22.42
N SER A 20 0.58 22.68 -21.74
CA SER A 20 1.46 23.70 -22.34
C SER A 20 2.96 23.39 -22.17
N LEU A 21 3.34 22.13 -21.96
CA LEU A 21 4.74 21.71 -21.77
C LEU A 21 5.68 22.08 -22.94
N ALA A 22 5.15 22.32 -24.14
CA ALA A 22 5.91 22.69 -25.34
C ALA A 22 5.78 24.19 -25.72
N ASP A 23 5.08 25.00 -24.92
CA ASP A 23 4.82 26.41 -25.20
C ASP A 23 5.51 27.32 -24.18
N GLU A 24 6.66 27.88 -24.57
CA GLU A 24 7.49 28.75 -23.72
C GLU A 24 6.74 29.99 -23.23
N ALA A 25 5.88 30.59 -24.05
CA ALA A 25 5.17 31.81 -23.69
C ALA A 25 4.16 31.53 -22.57
N THR A 26 3.39 30.44 -22.70
CA THR A 26 2.44 30.03 -21.67
C THR A 26 3.14 29.58 -20.38
N LEU A 27 4.29 28.90 -20.47
CA LEU A 27 5.08 28.53 -19.29
C LEU A 27 5.66 29.76 -18.56
N ALA A 28 6.08 30.79 -19.28
CA ALA A 28 6.56 32.05 -18.68
C ALA A 28 5.44 32.80 -17.95
N GLU A 29 4.25 32.91 -18.55
CA GLU A 29 3.06 33.50 -17.91
C GLU A 29 2.64 32.71 -16.65
N LEU A 30 2.75 31.39 -16.70
CA LEU A 30 2.45 30.51 -15.58
C LEU A 30 3.46 30.66 -14.43
N ALA A 31 4.76 30.76 -14.74
CA ALA A 31 5.81 31.01 -13.75
C ALA A 31 5.61 32.36 -13.04
N GLU A 32 5.26 33.40 -13.80
CA GLU A 32 4.97 34.73 -13.25
C GLU A 32 3.75 34.69 -12.33
N GLU A 33 2.64 34.05 -12.74
CA GLU A 33 1.44 33.94 -11.91
C GLU A 33 1.69 33.13 -10.62
N LEU A 34 2.45 32.03 -10.69
CA LEU A 34 2.78 31.20 -9.54
C LEU A 34 3.69 31.91 -8.54
N GLY A 35 4.51 32.87 -8.98
CA GLY A 35 5.29 33.75 -8.11
C GLY A 35 4.43 34.59 -7.15
N PHE A 36 3.16 34.82 -7.47
CA PHE A 36 2.21 35.53 -6.59
C PHE A 36 1.40 34.61 -5.67
N ARG A 37 1.56 33.29 -5.75
CA ARG A 37 0.80 32.30 -4.95
C ARG A 37 1.62 31.84 -3.74
N ARG A 38 0.97 31.72 -2.57
CA ARG A 38 1.66 31.41 -1.29
C ARG A 38 1.46 29.97 -0.78
N THR A 39 0.61 29.17 -1.42
CA THR A 39 0.31 27.80 -0.98
C THR A 39 1.48 26.85 -1.26
N PRO A 40 1.69 25.79 -0.44
CA PRO A 40 2.75 24.81 -0.67
C PRO A 40 2.69 24.19 -2.08
N ARG A 41 1.49 23.80 -2.49
CA ARG A 41 1.20 23.21 -3.81
C ARG A 41 1.53 24.14 -4.98
N ALA A 42 1.33 25.46 -4.82
CA ALA A 42 1.72 26.42 -5.86
C ALA A 42 3.24 26.62 -5.95
N LYS A 43 3.98 26.46 -4.85
CA LYS A 43 5.44 26.50 -4.87
C LYS A 43 6.03 25.26 -5.54
N GLU A 44 5.43 24.10 -5.33
CA GLU A 44 5.82 22.86 -6.03
C GLU A 44 5.63 23.02 -7.54
N LEU A 45 4.45 23.46 -7.98
CA LEU A 45 4.20 23.72 -9.40
C LEU A 45 5.13 24.81 -9.96
N ALA A 46 5.43 25.88 -9.21
CA ALA A 46 6.37 26.92 -9.65
C ALA A 46 7.75 26.35 -9.96
N ASN A 47 8.25 25.41 -9.15
CA ASN A 47 9.53 24.76 -9.38
C ASN A 47 9.50 23.88 -10.64
N GLU A 48 8.40 23.16 -10.88
CA GLU A 48 8.23 22.33 -12.08
C GLU A 48 8.20 23.18 -13.36
N VAL A 49 7.50 24.31 -13.34
CA VAL A 49 7.42 25.25 -14.47
C VAL A 49 8.79 25.88 -14.76
N VAL A 50 9.52 26.30 -13.72
CA VAL A 50 10.88 26.86 -13.87
C VAL A 50 11.86 25.83 -14.44
N ASN A 51 11.77 24.58 -14.00
CA ASN A 51 12.60 23.50 -14.53
C ASN A 51 12.28 23.20 -16.00
N ALA A 52 11.00 23.23 -16.40
CA ALA A 52 10.60 23.05 -17.79
C ALA A 52 11.12 24.20 -18.68
N LEU A 53 11.05 25.45 -18.23
CA LEU A 53 11.62 26.60 -18.94
C LEU A 53 13.14 26.47 -19.12
N ALA A 54 13.86 26.00 -18.10
CA ALA A 54 15.30 25.78 -18.19
C ALA A 54 15.67 24.69 -19.22
N GLN A 55 14.87 23.62 -19.31
CA GLN A 55 15.03 22.55 -20.30
C GLN A 55 14.75 23.04 -21.73
N TYR A 56 13.71 23.86 -21.90
CA TYR A 56 13.37 24.47 -23.18
C TYR A 56 14.52 25.36 -23.71
N GLN A 57 15.10 26.18 -22.84
CA GLN A 57 16.23 27.07 -23.18
C GLN A 57 17.53 26.32 -23.47
N THR A 58 17.72 25.12 -22.92
CA THR A 58 18.90 24.28 -23.22
C THR A 58 18.75 23.54 -24.56
N LEU A 59 17.54 23.08 -24.90
CA LEU A 59 17.22 22.47 -26.20
C LEU A 59 17.33 23.49 -27.34
N ALA A 60 16.79 24.70 -27.16
CA ALA A 60 16.87 25.77 -28.17
C ALA A 60 18.31 26.23 -28.47
N ARG A 61 19.25 26.07 -27.53
CA ARG A 61 20.68 26.36 -27.74
C ARG A 61 21.44 25.24 -28.46
N ALA A 62 20.96 24.00 -28.40
CA ALA A 62 21.57 22.88 -29.10
C ALA A 62 21.24 22.87 -30.61
N ASP A 63 20.05 23.35 -31.00
CA ASP A 63 19.62 23.44 -32.40
C ASP A 63 20.27 24.60 -33.19
N GLY A 64 20.90 25.56 -32.50
CA GLY A 64 21.51 26.75 -33.11
C GLY A 64 22.96 26.59 -33.61
N VAL A 65 23.61 25.43 -33.41
CA VAL A 65 25.07 25.27 -33.67
C VAL A 65 25.39 24.50 -34.97
N HIS A 66 24.39 24.00 -35.71
CA HIS A 66 24.59 23.39 -37.02
C HIS A 66 24.22 24.32 -38.17
N ASN A 67 25.02 25.36 -38.39
CA ASN A 67 25.15 26.01 -39.70
C ASN A 67 26.43 26.83 -39.76
N HIS A 68 27.56 26.21 -40.13
CA HIS A 68 28.60 26.83 -40.96
C HIS A 68 29.60 25.77 -41.44
N VAL A 69 29.65 25.59 -42.76
CA VAL A 69 30.59 24.72 -43.50
C VAL A 69 31.82 25.54 -43.91
N PRO A 70 33.05 25.04 -43.72
CA PRO A 70 34.21 25.43 -44.52
C PRO A 70 34.52 24.39 -45.62
N PRO A 71 35.12 24.79 -46.75
CA PRO A 71 35.17 23.98 -47.97
C PRO A 71 36.28 22.93 -47.98
N THR A 72 36.03 21.83 -48.70
CA THR A 72 36.93 20.71 -48.97
C THR A 72 37.84 20.96 -50.19
N PRO A 73 39.07 20.41 -50.20
CA PRO A 73 39.66 19.88 -51.44
C PRO A 73 40.28 18.46 -51.23
N PRO A 74 40.68 17.72 -52.29
CA PRO A 74 40.16 16.39 -52.64
C PRO A 74 41.03 15.21 -52.16
N GLY A 75 40.44 14.00 -52.16
CA GLY A 75 41.08 12.74 -51.74
C GLY A 75 41.96 12.05 -52.80
N PRO A 76 42.04 10.72 -52.81
CA PRO A 76 42.69 9.81 -51.83
C PRO A 76 43.97 9.18 -52.46
N PRO A 77 44.69 8.28 -51.77
CA PRO A 77 44.44 6.86 -52.08
C PRO A 77 44.60 5.87 -50.91
N ASP A 78 43.95 4.73 -51.13
CA ASP A 78 44.08 3.42 -50.50
C ASP A 78 45.55 2.93 -50.41
N TYR A 79 45.90 2.15 -49.39
CA TYR A 79 46.63 0.87 -49.54
C TYR A 79 46.76 0.11 -48.21
N SER A 80 46.51 -1.20 -48.31
CA SER A 80 46.64 -2.23 -47.29
C SER A 80 48.10 -2.60 -46.92
N THR A 81 48.21 -3.39 -45.83
CA THR A 81 49.23 -4.42 -45.50
C THR A 81 50.31 -4.13 -44.42
N ARG A 82 50.06 -4.70 -43.20
CA ARG A 82 50.84 -5.74 -42.45
C ARG A 82 52.37 -5.54 -42.19
N PRO A 83 52.98 -6.23 -41.19
CA PRO A 83 52.84 -6.21 -39.71
C PRO A 83 54.23 -6.15 -39.00
N ARG A 84 54.30 -6.45 -37.68
CA ARG A 84 55.48 -6.70 -36.80
C ARG A 84 56.09 -5.45 -36.13
N THR A 85 56.58 -5.44 -34.89
CA THR A 85 56.83 -6.42 -33.80
C THR A 85 57.18 -5.58 -32.56
N GLU A 86 56.81 -6.03 -31.37
CA GLU A 86 57.34 -5.49 -30.10
C GLU A 86 58.85 -5.74 -29.96
N PRO A 87 59.54 -4.99 -29.08
CA PRO A 87 59.87 -5.60 -27.79
C PRO A 87 59.75 -4.65 -26.57
N SER A 88 59.13 -5.20 -25.52
CA SER A 88 59.46 -5.08 -24.08
C SER A 88 60.16 -3.82 -23.55
N ASP A 89 59.51 -3.14 -22.61
CA ASP A 89 60.16 -2.88 -21.31
C ASP A 89 59.14 -2.76 -20.17
N THR A 90 59.70 -3.01 -19.00
CA THR A 90 59.21 -3.41 -17.69
C THR A 90 58.27 -2.45 -16.93
N GLY A 91 57.30 -3.07 -16.24
CA GLY A 91 57.02 -2.84 -14.82
C GLY A 91 56.30 -1.56 -14.39
N GLU A 92 54.99 -1.66 -14.14
CA GLU A 92 54.35 -1.10 -12.93
C GLU A 92 52.93 -1.66 -12.74
N GLN A 93 52.77 -2.51 -11.73
CA GLN A 93 51.46 -3.03 -11.30
C GLN A 93 50.67 -1.91 -10.59
N LYS A 94 49.67 -1.35 -11.26
CA LYS A 94 48.52 -0.72 -10.58
C LYS A 94 47.38 -1.73 -10.54
N ALA A 95 47.09 -2.21 -9.33
CA ALA A 95 45.91 -3.02 -9.04
C ALA A 95 44.65 -2.19 -9.33
N GLY A 96 44.07 -2.39 -10.51
CA GLY A 96 42.74 -1.88 -10.84
C GLY A 96 41.69 -2.72 -10.13
N HIS A 97 41.08 -2.17 -9.08
CA HIS A 97 39.77 -2.63 -8.61
C HIS A 97 38.77 -2.39 -9.74
N THR A 98 38.45 -3.44 -10.48
CA THR A 98 37.33 -3.43 -11.42
C THR A 98 36.05 -3.52 -10.60
N ASN A 99 35.41 -2.37 -10.37
CA ASN A 99 33.99 -2.31 -10.05
C ASN A 99 33.21 -2.85 -11.25
N ARG A 100 33.10 -4.18 -11.38
CA ARG A 100 32.17 -4.80 -12.32
C ARG A 100 30.78 -4.63 -11.76
N THR A 101 30.01 -3.76 -12.41
CA THR A 101 28.55 -3.68 -12.29
C THR A 101 27.98 -5.10 -12.44
N PRO A 102 27.10 -5.57 -11.55
CA PRO A 102 26.39 -6.81 -11.82
C PRO A 102 25.50 -6.59 -13.05
N GLU A 103 25.88 -7.17 -14.18
CA GLU A 103 25.01 -7.26 -15.36
C GLU A 103 23.78 -8.07 -14.94
N PHE A 104 22.64 -7.39 -14.78
CA PHE A 104 21.36 -8.07 -14.64
C PHE A 104 21.04 -8.72 -15.99
N GLU A 105 20.95 -10.05 -16.03
CA GLU A 105 20.52 -10.76 -17.24
C GLU A 105 19.16 -10.21 -17.71
N PRO A 106 18.92 -10.11 -19.04
CA PRO A 106 17.65 -9.65 -19.57
C PRO A 106 16.51 -10.55 -19.07
N VAL A 107 15.64 -9.98 -18.24
CA VAL A 107 14.50 -10.69 -17.65
C VAL A 107 13.37 -10.80 -18.67
N ASN A 108 12.99 -12.02 -19.01
CA ASN A 108 11.78 -12.27 -19.80
C ASN A 108 10.55 -12.17 -18.89
N TYR A 109 9.76 -11.10 -19.03
CA TYR A 109 8.58 -10.86 -18.22
C TYR A 109 7.44 -11.80 -18.62
N ALA A 110 7.24 -12.86 -17.85
CA ALA A 110 6.03 -13.67 -17.91
C ALA A 110 4.98 -13.10 -16.96
N ASN A 111 3.75 -12.86 -17.43
CA ASN A 111 2.59 -12.50 -16.59
C ASN A 111 2.08 -13.71 -15.78
N HIS A 112 3.00 -14.45 -15.15
CA HIS A 112 2.73 -15.63 -14.36
C HIS A 112 2.34 -15.20 -12.95
N ALA A 113 1.13 -15.58 -12.51
CA ALA A 113 0.54 -15.13 -11.26
C ALA A 113 1.46 -15.30 -10.02
N PRO A 114 2.10 -16.46 -9.78
CA PRO A 114 3.07 -16.60 -8.69
C PRO A 114 4.25 -15.61 -8.74
N GLY A 115 4.77 -15.28 -9.94
CA GLY A 115 5.87 -14.33 -10.08
C GLY A 115 5.45 -12.89 -9.75
N ILE A 116 4.23 -12.51 -10.12
CA ILE A 116 3.63 -11.22 -9.74
C ILE A 116 3.47 -11.14 -8.22
N LEU A 117 2.96 -12.20 -7.59
CA LEU A 117 2.76 -12.27 -6.14
C LEU A 117 4.09 -12.28 -5.37
N ASP A 118 5.15 -12.87 -5.93
CA ASP A 118 6.50 -12.81 -5.37
C ASP A 118 7.06 -11.39 -5.42
N ALA A 119 6.88 -10.69 -6.55
CA ALA A 119 7.27 -9.30 -6.67
C ALA A 119 6.53 -8.41 -5.65
N TRP A 120 5.22 -8.58 -5.48
CA TRP A 120 4.46 -7.85 -4.46
C TRP A 120 4.92 -8.20 -3.05
N SER A 121 5.18 -9.47 -2.75
CA SER A 121 5.70 -9.88 -1.44
C SER A 121 7.05 -9.24 -1.15
N ALA A 122 7.95 -9.17 -2.14
CA ALA A 122 9.24 -8.51 -2.00
C ALA A 122 9.09 -6.99 -1.75
N LEU A 123 8.15 -6.33 -2.42
CA LEU A 123 7.83 -4.92 -2.17
C LEU A 123 7.34 -4.71 -0.73
N GLU A 124 6.44 -5.55 -0.24
CA GLU A 124 5.93 -5.47 1.13
C GLU A 124 7.02 -5.73 2.18
N VAL A 125 7.93 -6.67 1.94
CA VAL A 125 9.09 -6.92 2.81
C VAL A 125 10.02 -5.71 2.87
N LEU A 126 10.21 -5.01 1.74
CA LEU A 126 11.06 -3.83 1.63
C LEU A 126 10.34 -2.50 1.97
N SER A 127 9.12 -2.56 2.50
CA SER A 127 8.31 -1.40 2.92
C SER A 127 8.08 -1.39 4.43
N PRO A 128 9.12 -1.18 5.26
CA PRO A 128 8.97 -1.13 6.71
C PRO A 128 8.16 0.08 7.17
N THR A 129 7.52 -0.07 8.33
CA THR A 129 7.05 1.08 9.10
C THR A 129 8.24 1.72 9.82
N THR A 130 8.43 3.02 9.65
CA THR A 130 9.46 3.78 10.37
C THR A 130 8.85 4.66 11.45
N PHE A 131 9.63 4.96 12.49
CA PHE A 131 9.29 5.94 13.52
C PHE A 131 10.43 6.94 13.70
N LYS A 132 10.10 8.21 13.97
CA LYS A 132 11.12 9.26 14.25
C LYS A 132 11.31 9.49 15.73
N ARG A 133 10.25 9.32 16.50
CA ARG A 133 10.24 9.46 17.96
C ARG A 133 9.65 8.20 18.55
N ARG A 134 10.26 7.68 19.62
CA ARG A 134 9.80 6.47 20.30
C ARG A 134 8.31 6.54 20.69
N ALA A 135 7.82 7.72 21.07
CA ALA A 135 6.43 7.95 21.42
C ALA A 135 5.44 7.61 20.28
N GLU A 136 5.85 7.65 19.01
CA GLU A 136 4.99 7.28 17.87
C GLU A 136 4.56 5.80 17.94
N LEU A 137 5.40 4.93 18.51
CA LEU A 137 5.05 3.53 18.81
C LEU A 137 4.07 3.37 19.98
N ALA A 138 3.85 4.43 20.74
CA ALA A 138 2.96 4.48 21.91
C ALA A 138 1.79 5.45 21.70
N SER A 139 1.28 5.56 20.46
CA SER A 139 0.21 6.49 20.10
C SER A 139 0.50 7.95 20.48
N ASN A 140 1.77 8.35 20.37
CA ASN A 140 2.31 9.65 20.77
C ASN A 140 2.24 9.97 22.28
N ILE A 141 2.08 8.96 23.15
CA ILE A 141 2.08 9.13 24.61
C ILE A 141 3.48 8.87 25.17
N THR A 142 4.25 9.93 25.39
CA THR A 142 5.65 9.85 25.87
C THR A 142 5.80 9.12 27.20
N GLN A 143 4.82 9.22 28.11
CA GLN A 143 4.87 8.55 29.42
C GLN A 143 4.76 7.03 29.32
N ASN A 144 4.36 6.50 28.17
CA ASN A 144 4.31 5.06 27.93
C ASN A 144 5.64 4.53 27.35
N ILE A 145 6.67 5.37 27.19
CA ILE A 145 8.00 4.93 26.82
C ILE A 145 8.81 4.67 28.08
N VAL A 146 9.31 3.45 28.22
CA VAL A 146 10.08 3.00 29.38
C VAL A 146 11.49 2.69 28.95
N SER A 147 12.49 3.16 29.70
CA SER A 147 13.89 2.85 29.40
C SER A 147 14.17 1.37 29.68
N ILE A 148 14.96 0.73 28.82
CA ILE A 148 15.43 -0.64 28.98
C ILE A 148 16.95 -0.61 29.09
N GLY A 149 17.48 -1.23 30.14
CA GLY A 149 18.89 -1.21 30.52
C GLY A 149 19.12 -2.06 31.77
N PRO A 150 20.26 -1.89 32.45
CA PRO A 150 20.44 -2.41 33.80
C PRO A 150 19.39 -1.80 34.74
N GLY A 151 18.59 -2.61 35.43
CA GLY A 151 17.43 -2.15 36.22
C GLY A 151 16.14 -2.13 35.41
N LEU A 152 15.69 -3.30 34.98
CA LEU A 152 14.40 -3.48 34.29
C LEU A 152 13.23 -3.17 35.24
N PRO A 153 12.04 -2.85 34.70
CA PRO A 153 10.87 -2.48 35.51
C PRO A 153 10.45 -3.53 36.54
N TRP A 154 10.87 -4.78 36.37
CA TRP A 154 10.55 -5.92 37.23
C TRP A 154 11.75 -6.47 38.04
N ASP A 155 12.93 -5.85 37.96
CA ASP A 155 14.13 -6.35 38.66
C ASP A 155 13.97 -6.29 40.19
N ASP A 156 13.25 -5.29 40.71
CA ASP A 156 12.95 -5.11 42.14
C ASP A 156 11.57 -5.69 42.55
N GLY A 157 11.03 -6.61 41.76
CA GLY A 157 9.68 -7.18 41.91
C GLY A 157 8.69 -6.63 40.88
N SER A 158 7.40 -6.99 40.98
CA SER A 158 6.40 -6.64 39.94
C SER A 158 6.40 -5.14 39.58
N ALA A 159 6.46 -4.86 38.29
CA ALA A 159 6.39 -3.50 37.75
C ALA A 159 5.09 -2.78 38.19
N ARG A 160 5.23 -1.50 38.54
CA ARG A 160 4.08 -0.67 38.96
C ARG A 160 3.14 -0.41 37.78
N SER A 161 1.84 -0.52 38.03
CA SER A 161 0.79 -0.21 37.06
C SER A 161 -0.12 0.92 37.56
N LYS A 162 -0.89 1.50 36.65
CA LYS A 162 -1.92 2.51 36.97
C LYS A 162 -3.09 1.84 37.72
N PRO A 163 -3.81 2.56 38.60
CA PRO A 163 -4.98 2.03 39.27
C PRO A 163 -6.00 1.47 38.27
N ASN A 164 -6.53 0.26 38.54
CA ASN A 164 -7.47 -0.46 37.66
C ASN A 164 -6.90 -0.90 36.29
N PHE A 165 -5.58 -0.95 36.10
CA PHE A 165 -4.96 -1.47 34.88
C PHE A 165 -3.91 -2.55 35.15
N LYS A 166 -3.81 -3.51 34.23
CA LYS A 166 -2.64 -4.38 34.06
C LYS A 166 -1.68 -3.69 33.10
N VAL A 167 -0.38 -3.74 33.40
CA VAL A 167 0.66 -3.21 32.50
C VAL A 167 1.38 -4.37 31.84
N TYR A 168 1.66 -4.19 30.55
CA TYR A 168 2.51 -5.04 29.74
C TYR A 168 3.55 -4.16 29.05
N PHE A 169 4.65 -4.75 28.62
CA PHE A 169 5.72 -4.03 27.96
C PHE A 169 6.05 -4.71 26.63
N HIS A 170 5.95 -3.96 25.53
CA HIS A 170 6.55 -4.31 24.26
C HIS A 170 8.01 -3.85 24.27
N ILE A 171 8.91 -4.74 24.68
CA ILE A 171 10.35 -4.50 24.64
C ILE A 171 10.77 -4.40 23.17
N ILE A 172 11.40 -3.30 22.79
CA ILE A 172 12.00 -3.15 21.47
C ILE A 172 13.39 -3.76 21.55
N LEU A 173 13.54 -4.99 21.05
CA LEU A 173 14.79 -5.75 21.17
C LEU A 173 15.94 -5.10 20.41
N GLY A 174 15.63 -4.36 19.35
CA GLY A 174 16.60 -3.56 18.62
C GLY A 174 15.93 -2.71 17.55
N THR A 175 16.65 -1.71 17.10
CA THR A 175 16.24 -0.81 16.02
C THR A 175 17.29 -0.79 14.92
N LEU A 176 16.88 -0.39 13.73
CA LEU A 176 17.72 -0.24 12.56
C LEU A 176 17.53 1.15 11.96
N ALA A 177 18.61 1.87 11.73
CA ALA A 177 18.59 3.21 11.16
C ALA A 177 18.11 3.16 9.69
N ALA A 178 16.93 3.72 9.41
CA ALA A 178 16.28 3.56 8.12
C ALA A 178 17.03 4.29 7.00
N GLU A 179 17.37 5.56 7.21
CA GLU A 179 18.04 6.41 6.21
C GLU A 179 19.34 5.78 5.66
N PRO A 180 20.32 5.36 6.47
CA PRO A 180 21.52 4.71 5.94
C PRO A 180 21.25 3.33 5.33
N ALA A 181 20.26 2.57 5.83
CA ALA A 181 19.90 1.27 5.24
C ALA A 181 19.32 1.42 3.82
N PHE A 182 18.38 2.37 3.65
CA PHE A 182 17.85 2.72 2.33
C PHE A 182 18.92 3.31 1.42
N GLY A 183 19.84 4.13 1.96
CA GLY A 183 21.01 4.60 1.24
C GLY A 183 21.82 3.45 0.63
N LYS A 184 22.15 2.41 1.41
CA LYS A 184 22.85 1.21 0.92
C LYS A 184 22.07 0.48 -0.19
N LEU A 185 20.74 0.38 -0.07
CA LEU A 185 19.89 -0.22 -1.11
C LEU A 185 19.90 0.60 -2.41
N LEU A 186 19.71 1.93 -2.32
CA LEU A 186 19.72 2.82 -3.48
C LEU A 186 21.07 2.79 -4.20
N THR A 187 22.18 2.78 -3.46
CA THR A 187 23.52 2.61 -4.04
C THR A 187 23.68 1.26 -4.73
N ARG A 188 23.21 0.17 -4.10
CA ARG A 188 23.33 -1.20 -4.64
C ARG A 188 22.57 -1.42 -5.94
N PHE A 189 21.42 -0.76 -6.10
CA PHE A 189 20.56 -0.88 -7.28
C PHE A 189 20.66 0.31 -8.23
N GLN A 190 21.59 1.24 -7.99
CA GLN A 190 21.86 2.41 -8.84
C GLN A 190 20.58 3.17 -9.20
N ASP A 191 19.75 3.45 -8.20
CA ASP A 191 18.50 4.16 -8.43
C ASP A 191 18.79 5.59 -8.92
N ALA A 192 18.50 5.84 -10.20
CA ALA A 192 18.70 7.11 -10.87
C ALA A 192 17.43 7.96 -10.95
N ARG A 193 16.38 7.62 -10.18
CA ARG A 193 15.14 8.41 -10.17
C ARG A 193 15.43 9.83 -9.68
N PRO A 194 14.82 10.86 -10.30
CA PRO A 194 15.08 12.26 -9.95
C PRO A 194 14.69 12.60 -8.50
N ASN A 195 13.70 11.89 -7.96
CA ASN A 195 13.24 12.03 -6.58
C ASN A 195 13.36 10.68 -5.85
N PRO A 196 14.51 10.37 -5.21
CA PRO A 196 14.63 9.16 -4.41
C PRO A 196 13.70 9.24 -3.19
N PRO A 197 13.24 8.08 -2.67
CA PRO A 197 12.38 8.05 -1.50
C PRO A 197 13.08 8.65 -0.27
N ASN A 198 12.45 9.63 0.36
CA ASN A 198 12.98 10.31 1.55
C ASN A 198 12.54 9.59 2.83
N ILE A 199 13.21 8.47 3.13
CA ILE A 199 12.90 7.64 4.30
C ILE A 199 13.79 8.04 5.47
N LYS A 200 13.15 8.35 6.60
CA LYS A 200 13.82 8.80 7.83
C LYS A 200 13.36 8.01 9.05
N GLY A 201 14.15 8.09 10.11
CA GLY A 201 13.86 7.48 11.40
C GLY A 201 14.45 6.09 11.54
N GLU A 202 13.81 5.27 12.35
CA GLU A 202 14.24 3.93 12.70
C GLU A 202 13.17 2.89 12.37
N VAL A 203 13.61 1.66 12.11
CA VAL A 203 12.77 0.47 11.96
C VAL A 203 12.95 -0.41 13.19
N VAL A 204 11.86 -0.85 13.81
CA VAL A 204 11.94 -1.86 14.87
C VAL A 204 12.35 -3.20 14.26
N LEU A 205 13.37 -3.87 14.80
CA LEU A 205 13.81 -5.18 14.34
C LEU A 205 12.97 -6.32 14.92
N ALA A 206 12.63 -6.22 16.20
CA ALA A 206 11.82 -7.20 16.90
C ALA A 206 11.15 -6.58 18.13
N SER A 207 9.99 -7.12 18.50
CA SER A 207 9.26 -6.75 19.71
C SER A 207 8.99 -8.00 20.55
N ILE A 208 9.19 -7.87 21.87
CA ILE A 208 8.93 -8.93 22.85
C ILE A 208 7.89 -8.40 23.85
N LEU A 209 6.76 -9.08 23.95
CA LEU A 209 5.69 -8.76 24.89
C LEU A 209 5.90 -9.50 26.21
N VAL A 210 6.01 -8.72 27.28
CA VAL A 210 6.07 -9.24 28.65
C VAL A 210 5.01 -8.61 29.54
N ASP A 211 4.63 -9.32 30.60
CA ASP A 211 3.75 -8.80 31.65
C ASP A 211 4.51 -7.95 32.69
N LYS A 212 3.81 -7.57 33.76
CA LYS A 212 4.37 -6.79 34.87
C LYS A 212 5.51 -7.50 35.61
N ASP A 213 5.62 -8.82 35.50
CA ASP A 213 6.61 -9.65 36.17
C ASP A 213 7.80 -9.98 35.25
N GLY A 214 7.81 -9.44 34.02
CA GLY A 214 8.86 -9.69 33.05
C GLY A 214 8.75 -11.06 32.37
N LEU A 215 7.59 -11.73 32.48
CA LEU A 215 7.33 -13.01 31.84
C LEU A 215 6.72 -12.79 30.46
N LEU A 216 7.07 -13.65 29.50
CA LEU A 216 6.49 -13.61 28.15
C LEU A 216 4.95 -13.72 28.24
N ALA A 217 4.24 -12.84 27.55
CA ALA A 217 2.80 -12.73 27.66
C ALA A 217 2.08 -12.89 26.32
N GLY A 218 0.95 -13.58 26.33
CA GLY A 218 0.11 -13.84 25.15
C GLY A 218 0.55 -15.06 24.34
N GLU A 219 -0.22 -15.39 23.30
CA GLU A 219 0.06 -16.55 22.43
C GLU A 219 1.24 -16.32 21.49
N MET A 220 1.45 -15.06 21.07
CA MET A 220 2.55 -14.66 20.19
C MET A 220 3.36 -13.54 20.85
N PRO A 221 4.17 -13.85 21.88
CA PRO A 221 4.91 -12.84 22.62
C PRO A 221 6.06 -12.22 21.81
N VAL A 222 6.45 -12.82 20.70
CA VAL A 222 7.59 -12.38 19.88
C VAL A 222 7.11 -12.01 18.48
N SER A 223 7.52 -10.84 18.01
CA SER A 223 7.27 -10.36 16.64
C SER A 223 8.57 -9.88 16.01
N LEU A 224 8.74 -10.16 14.72
CA LEU A 224 9.95 -9.85 13.95
C LEU A 224 9.64 -8.95 12.77
N SER A 225 10.59 -8.10 12.39
CA SER A 225 10.51 -7.27 11.20
C SER A 225 10.95 -8.03 9.95
N ALA A 226 10.05 -8.12 8.97
CA ALA A 226 10.32 -8.64 7.63
C ALA A 226 11.43 -7.84 6.94
N PHE A 227 11.46 -6.52 7.15
CA PHE A 227 12.52 -5.67 6.60
C PHE A 227 13.89 -5.98 7.21
N GLY A 228 13.96 -6.20 8.53
CA GLY A 228 15.20 -6.60 9.19
C GLY A 228 15.80 -7.87 8.59
N TRP A 229 14.95 -8.83 8.22
CA TRP A 229 15.36 -10.05 7.52
C TRP A 229 15.66 -9.83 6.03
N GLY A 230 14.85 -9.01 5.35
CA GLY A 230 14.93 -8.79 3.91
C GLY A 230 16.11 -7.90 3.49
N LEU A 231 16.54 -6.97 4.35
CA LEU A 231 17.60 -6.02 4.02
C LEU A 231 18.93 -6.71 3.62
N PRO A 232 19.50 -7.64 4.41
CA PRO A 232 20.73 -8.36 4.02
C PRO A 232 20.56 -9.15 2.72
N MET A 233 19.39 -9.75 2.49
CA MET A 233 19.11 -10.47 1.25
C MET A 233 19.08 -9.55 0.04
N ALA A 234 18.43 -8.40 0.16
CA ALA A 234 18.39 -7.39 -0.89
C ALA A 234 19.78 -6.83 -1.19
N LEU A 235 20.59 -6.54 -0.17
CA LEU A 235 21.97 -6.09 -0.34
C LEU A 235 22.86 -7.14 -1.04
N SER A 236 22.63 -8.42 -0.77
CA SER A 236 23.30 -9.52 -1.49
C SER A 236 22.84 -9.69 -2.95
N GLY A 237 21.77 -9.02 -3.36
CA GLY A 237 21.15 -9.17 -4.69
C GLY A 237 20.15 -10.32 -4.82
N SER A 238 19.85 -11.02 -3.72
CA SER A 238 18.98 -12.21 -3.71
C SER A 238 17.48 -11.85 -3.62
N LEU A 239 16.98 -10.98 -4.50
CA LEU A 239 15.61 -10.44 -4.42
C LEU A 239 14.51 -11.51 -4.49
N GLN A 240 14.74 -12.60 -5.23
CA GLN A 240 13.77 -13.69 -5.36
C GLN A 240 13.50 -14.41 -4.03
N ARG A 241 14.46 -14.34 -3.09
CA ARG A 241 14.31 -14.95 -1.77
C ARG A 241 13.38 -14.15 -0.86
N LEU A 242 13.15 -12.86 -1.12
CA LEU A 242 12.35 -12.00 -0.25
C LEU A 242 10.90 -12.49 -0.09
N ALA A 243 10.34 -13.14 -1.12
CA ALA A 243 9.01 -13.73 -1.04
C ALA A 243 8.90 -14.93 -0.07
N ALA A 244 10.02 -15.42 0.46
CA ALA A 244 10.05 -16.53 1.41
C ALA A 244 9.88 -16.10 2.89
N TRP A 245 9.68 -14.80 3.18
CA TRP A 245 9.54 -14.29 4.55
C TRP A 245 8.57 -15.11 5.40
N THR A 246 7.37 -15.39 4.89
CA THR A 246 6.32 -16.11 5.63
C THR A 246 6.67 -17.57 5.94
N GLN A 247 7.65 -18.15 5.24
CA GLN A 247 8.18 -19.49 5.51
C GLN A 247 9.31 -19.45 6.55
N GLU A 248 10.08 -18.35 6.60
CA GLU A 248 11.19 -18.16 7.53
C GLU A 248 10.77 -17.57 8.88
N GLU A 249 9.69 -16.79 8.93
CA GLU A 249 9.21 -16.08 10.12
C GLU A 249 9.09 -17.02 11.33
N GLY A 250 8.42 -18.17 11.16
CA GLY A 250 8.22 -19.14 12.24
C GLY A 250 9.53 -19.68 12.82
N ARG A 251 10.49 -20.04 11.97
CA ARG A 251 11.81 -20.54 12.38
C ARG A 251 12.60 -19.48 13.15
N LEU A 252 12.52 -18.23 12.72
CA LEU A 252 13.22 -17.11 13.37
C LEU A 252 12.56 -16.76 14.72
N ILE A 253 11.23 -16.78 14.81
CA ILE A 253 10.49 -16.59 16.07
C ILE A 253 10.85 -17.70 17.05
N GLU A 254 10.88 -18.96 16.61
CA GLU A 254 11.26 -20.09 17.46
C GLU A 254 12.71 -19.95 17.97
N GLY A 255 13.64 -19.61 17.07
CA GLY A 255 15.04 -19.37 17.42
C GLY A 255 15.22 -18.24 18.43
N LEU A 256 14.50 -17.12 18.25
CA LEU A 256 14.56 -15.99 19.16
C LEU A 256 13.93 -16.34 20.52
N THR A 257 12.80 -17.05 20.51
CA THR A 257 12.12 -17.50 21.73
C THR A 257 13.04 -18.40 22.55
N LYS A 258 13.83 -19.27 21.92
CA LYS A 258 14.87 -20.08 22.59
C LYS A 258 15.97 -19.24 23.25
N GLN A 259 16.31 -18.06 22.70
CA GLN A 259 17.26 -17.16 23.36
C GLN A 259 16.66 -16.51 24.60
N LEU A 260 15.35 -16.21 24.57
CA LEU A 260 14.63 -15.58 25.68
C LEU A 260 14.29 -16.58 26.78
N ARG A 261 13.99 -17.83 26.41
CA ARG A 261 13.71 -18.95 27.30
C ARG A 261 14.48 -20.20 26.82
N PRO A 262 15.74 -20.36 27.24
CA PRO A 262 16.57 -21.51 26.85
C PRO A 262 16.06 -22.85 27.36
N ASP A 263 15.35 -22.87 28.49
CA ASP A 263 14.70 -24.06 29.05
C ASP A 263 13.17 -23.91 29.02
N PRO A 264 12.50 -24.50 28.00
CA PRO A 264 11.04 -24.49 27.91
C PRO A 264 10.36 -25.37 28.97
N SER A 265 11.09 -26.34 29.54
CA SER A 265 10.56 -27.27 30.55
C SER A 265 10.66 -26.75 31.97
N GLY A 266 11.55 -25.78 32.20
CA GLY A 266 11.69 -25.07 33.45
C GLY A 266 10.56 -24.08 33.73
N THR A 267 10.47 -23.67 34.99
CA THR A 267 9.58 -22.59 35.44
C THR A 267 9.90 -21.30 34.69
N ASP A 268 8.88 -20.56 34.28
CA ASP A 268 9.05 -19.26 33.64
C ASP A 268 9.78 -18.28 34.58
N THR A 269 10.90 -17.74 34.11
CA THR A 269 11.72 -16.76 34.84
C THR A 269 11.60 -15.38 34.21
N PRO A 270 11.56 -14.30 34.99
CA PRO A 270 11.61 -12.93 34.47
C PRO A 270 12.78 -12.71 33.52
N ILE A 271 12.52 -12.05 32.39
CA ILE A 271 13.56 -11.77 31.41
C ILE A 271 14.55 -10.77 32.01
N ALA A 272 15.83 -11.17 32.06
CA ALA A 272 16.92 -10.30 32.48
C ALA A 272 17.49 -9.47 31.31
N TYR A 273 18.11 -8.33 31.62
CA TYR A 273 18.72 -7.47 30.59
C TYR A 273 19.84 -8.18 29.81
N THR A 274 20.62 -9.05 30.48
CA THR A 274 21.67 -9.85 29.81
C THR A 274 21.09 -10.85 28.81
N THR A 275 19.90 -11.38 29.07
CA THR A 275 19.16 -12.24 28.13
C THR A 275 18.72 -11.44 26.90
N LEU A 276 18.21 -10.22 27.08
CA LEU A 276 17.86 -9.32 25.97
C LEU A 276 19.08 -8.98 25.11
N GLN A 277 20.23 -8.71 25.73
CA GLN A 277 21.47 -8.43 25.00
C GLN A 277 21.92 -9.64 24.17
N LYS A 278 21.91 -10.85 24.75
CA LYS A 278 22.23 -12.10 24.03
C LYS A 278 21.27 -12.35 22.87
N ALA A 279 19.96 -12.17 23.10
CA ALA A 279 18.93 -12.32 22.09
C ALA A 279 19.09 -11.31 20.94
N PHE A 280 19.44 -10.05 21.25
CA PHE A 280 19.75 -9.04 20.23
C PHE A 280 21.00 -9.41 19.43
N SER A 281 22.09 -9.79 20.07
CA SER A 281 23.32 -10.22 19.39
C SER A 281 23.07 -11.43 18.48
N TRP A 282 22.30 -12.42 18.96
CA TRP A 282 21.88 -13.56 18.16
C TRP A 282 21.06 -13.13 16.94
N LEU A 283 20.10 -12.20 17.12
CA LEU A 283 19.25 -11.71 16.03
C LEU A 283 20.08 -10.99 14.95
N VAL A 284 21.01 -10.13 15.34
CA VAL A 284 21.91 -9.43 14.41
C VAL A 284 22.76 -10.43 13.62
N GLN A 285 23.31 -11.45 14.32
CA GLN A 285 24.16 -12.47 13.71
C GLN A 285 23.39 -13.38 12.74
N ILE A 286 22.21 -13.90 13.14
CA ILE A 286 21.44 -14.85 12.33
C ILE A 286 20.86 -14.19 11.08
N LEU A 287 20.51 -12.91 11.16
CA LEU A 287 20.02 -12.15 10.01
C LEU A 287 21.16 -11.63 9.11
N GLY A 288 22.40 -11.55 9.61
CA GLY A 288 23.52 -10.95 8.89
C GLY A 288 23.37 -9.43 8.76
N LEU A 289 22.83 -8.78 9.78
CA LEU A 289 22.62 -7.33 9.79
C LEU A 289 23.95 -6.57 9.95
N PRO A 290 24.18 -5.48 9.20
CA PRO A 290 25.36 -4.65 9.39
C PRO A 290 25.36 -4.00 10.77
N ALA A 291 26.41 -4.25 11.57
CA ALA A 291 26.51 -3.79 12.96
C ALA A 291 26.47 -2.25 13.09
N ASP A 292 26.89 -1.52 12.06
CA ASP A 292 26.87 -0.06 11.99
C ASP A 292 25.45 0.52 11.84
N LEU A 293 24.47 -0.29 11.47
CA LEU A 293 23.10 0.16 11.22
C LEU A 293 22.12 -0.12 12.36
N VAL A 294 22.53 -0.94 13.34
CA VAL A 294 21.62 -1.47 14.36
C VAL A 294 21.96 -0.94 15.75
N GLN A 295 20.93 -0.75 16.56
CA GLN A 295 21.07 -0.40 17.97
C GLN A 295 20.34 -1.43 18.84
N GLY A 296 20.97 -1.76 19.97
CA GLY A 296 20.45 -2.76 20.91
C GLY A 296 19.18 -2.32 21.64
N PRO A 297 18.71 -3.14 22.58
CA PRO A 297 17.50 -2.85 23.34
C PRO A 297 17.72 -1.63 24.24
N GLN A 298 16.96 -0.56 23.99
CA GLN A 298 17.08 0.72 24.73
C GLN A 298 15.77 1.15 25.40
N PHE A 299 14.62 0.64 24.93
CA PHE A 299 13.32 1.04 25.45
C PHE A 299 12.25 -0.02 25.22
N ALA A 300 11.14 0.14 25.94
CA ALA A 300 9.91 -0.61 25.77
C ALA A 300 8.72 0.35 25.67
N VAL A 301 7.65 -0.13 25.05
CA VAL A 301 6.35 0.56 25.02
C VAL A 301 5.42 -0.09 26.05
N ALA A 302 5.00 0.66 27.05
CA ALA A 302 4.04 0.22 28.06
C ALA A 302 2.61 0.25 27.50
N ALA A 303 1.93 -0.88 27.57
CA ALA A 303 0.53 -1.06 27.20
C ALA A 303 -0.32 -1.34 28.44
N TYR A 304 -1.49 -0.70 28.53
CA TYR A 304 -2.36 -0.77 29.71
C TYR A 304 -3.71 -1.40 29.34
N MET A 305 -4.03 -2.53 29.95
CA MET A 305 -5.31 -3.22 29.78
C MET A 305 -6.16 -3.07 31.05
N GLY A 306 -7.48 -2.92 30.91
CA GLY A 306 -8.37 -2.83 32.06
C GLY A 306 -8.22 -4.04 32.99
N PHE A 307 -8.20 -3.83 34.30
CA PHE A 307 -7.86 -4.88 35.28
C PHE A 307 -8.73 -6.14 35.18
N ARG A 308 -10.02 -5.98 34.87
CA ARG A 308 -10.97 -7.09 34.69
C ARG A 308 -10.90 -7.74 33.31
N SER A 309 -10.14 -7.17 32.38
CA SER A 309 -9.95 -7.75 31.05
C SER A 309 -9.09 -9.00 31.15
N SER A 310 -9.51 -10.05 30.44
CA SER A 310 -8.69 -11.23 30.15
C SER A 310 -7.82 -11.04 28.91
N LEU A 311 -7.96 -9.91 28.20
CA LEU A 311 -7.19 -9.62 27.00
C LEU A 311 -5.74 -9.27 27.34
N VAL A 312 -4.85 -9.70 26.45
CA VAL A 312 -3.44 -9.30 26.39
C VAL A 312 -3.30 -8.34 25.20
N PRO A 313 -2.42 -7.34 25.25
CA PRO A 313 -2.21 -6.42 24.12
C PRO A 313 -1.82 -7.16 22.84
N ASP A 314 -2.33 -6.68 21.71
CA ASP A 314 -1.89 -7.16 20.41
C ASP A 314 -0.40 -6.81 20.18
N PRO A 315 0.37 -7.67 19.48
CA PRO A 315 1.73 -7.34 19.12
C PRO A 315 1.82 -6.05 18.29
N LEU A 316 2.95 -5.34 18.39
CA LEU A 316 3.20 -4.17 17.54
C LEU A 316 3.17 -4.60 16.06
N LEU A 317 2.48 -3.81 15.23
CA LEU A 317 2.41 -4.06 13.80
C LEU A 317 3.74 -3.64 13.13
N LEU A 318 4.69 -4.57 13.09
CA LEU A 318 6.03 -4.33 12.50
C LEU A 318 6.05 -4.48 10.98
N ASN A 319 5.16 -5.32 10.46
CA ASN A 319 5.15 -5.79 9.08
C ASN A 319 3.89 -5.33 8.35
N SER A 320 3.98 -5.33 7.01
CA SER A 320 2.79 -5.21 6.17
C SER A 320 1.80 -6.32 6.47
N PHE A 321 0.53 -5.95 6.64
CA PHE A 321 -0.57 -6.88 6.88
C PHE A 321 -0.86 -7.75 5.65
N PHE A 322 -0.39 -7.37 4.46
CA PHE A 322 -0.60 -8.11 3.22
C PHE A 322 0.27 -9.37 3.08
N LEU A 323 1.39 -9.48 3.80
CA LEU A 323 2.38 -10.54 3.58
C LEU A 323 1.80 -11.96 3.69
N ARG A 324 0.93 -12.19 4.68
CA ARG A 324 0.27 -13.49 4.88
C ARG A 324 -0.75 -13.79 3.78
N ASP A 325 -1.51 -12.77 3.35
CA ASP A 325 -2.50 -12.92 2.29
C ASP A 325 -1.84 -13.13 0.92
N LEU A 326 -0.73 -12.46 0.66
CA LEU A 326 0.09 -12.67 -0.54
C LEU A 326 0.66 -14.09 -0.58
N ALA A 327 1.15 -14.61 0.55
CA ALA A 327 1.61 -15.99 0.64
C ALA A 327 0.48 -17.01 0.38
N GLN A 328 -0.72 -16.78 0.93
CA GLN A 328 -1.89 -17.60 0.66
C GLN A 328 -2.32 -17.53 -0.82
N ALA A 329 -2.32 -16.34 -1.41
CA ALA A 329 -2.62 -16.14 -2.82
C ALA A 329 -1.62 -16.88 -3.70
N LYS A 330 -0.32 -16.85 -3.34
CA LYS A 330 0.75 -17.56 -4.06
C LYS A 330 0.53 -19.07 -4.00
N ASP A 331 0.28 -19.63 -2.82
CA ASP A 331 0.01 -21.06 -2.66
C ASP A 331 -1.20 -21.50 -3.52
N ARG A 332 -2.28 -20.72 -3.50
CA ARG A 332 -3.46 -20.97 -4.35
C ARG A 332 -3.13 -20.86 -5.84
N ALA A 333 -2.31 -19.90 -6.25
CA ALA A 333 -1.86 -19.75 -7.64
C ALA A 333 -1.04 -20.95 -8.10
N MET A 334 -0.08 -21.40 -7.29
CA MET A 334 0.73 -22.60 -7.56
C MET A 334 -0.14 -23.86 -7.70
N ARG A 335 -1.20 -23.98 -6.89
CA ARG A 335 -2.17 -25.08 -6.95
C ARG A 335 -3.24 -24.92 -8.03
N LYS A 336 -3.21 -23.84 -8.83
CA LYS A 336 -4.25 -23.46 -9.81
C LYS A 336 -5.66 -23.37 -9.20
N LYS A 337 -5.77 -22.91 -7.96
CA LYS A 337 -7.00 -22.76 -7.16
C LYS A 337 -7.27 -21.32 -6.74
N LEU A 338 -6.83 -20.34 -7.55
CA LEU A 338 -7.17 -18.95 -7.31
C LEU A 338 -8.69 -18.73 -7.42
N PRO A 339 -9.29 -17.90 -6.56
CA PRO A 339 -10.65 -17.43 -6.76
C PRO A 339 -10.80 -16.74 -8.13
N PRO A 340 -11.97 -16.85 -8.82
CA PRO A 340 -12.15 -16.33 -10.17
C PRO A 340 -11.76 -14.86 -10.36
N ALA A 341 -12.14 -13.99 -9.40
CA ALA A 341 -11.78 -12.57 -9.43
C ALA A 341 -10.26 -12.35 -9.44
N LEU A 342 -9.53 -13.04 -8.56
CA LEU A 342 -8.08 -12.90 -8.44
C LEU A 342 -7.34 -13.55 -9.61
N ALA A 343 -7.82 -14.70 -10.10
CA ALA A 343 -7.29 -15.34 -11.30
C ALA A 343 -7.43 -14.44 -12.53
N ARG A 344 -8.55 -13.72 -12.64
CA ARG A 344 -8.80 -12.72 -13.68
C ARG A 344 -7.89 -11.50 -13.53
N PHE A 345 -7.76 -10.98 -12.32
CA PHE A 345 -6.94 -9.82 -11.99
C PHE A 345 -5.45 -10.06 -12.28
N LEU A 346 -4.93 -11.22 -11.89
CA LEU A 346 -3.52 -11.62 -12.14
C LEU A 346 -3.27 -12.09 -13.59
N GLY A 347 -4.28 -12.05 -14.47
CA GLY A 347 -4.14 -12.41 -15.87
C GLY A 347 -4.02 -13.92 -16.16
N GLN A 348 -4.21 -14.78 -15.14
CA GLN A 348 -4.24 -16.23 -15.31
C GLN A 348 -5.47 -16.68 -16.11
N THR A 349 -6.60 -15.98 -15.94
CA THR A 349 -7.78 -16.14 -16.79
C THR A 349 -7.94 -14.91 -17.67
N LYS A 350 -8.02 -15.11 -18.99
CA LYS A 350 -8.23 -14.06 -19.98
C LYS A 350 -9.66 -14.17 -20.53
N PRO A 351 -10.27 -13.05 -20.97
CA PRO A 351 -11.55 -13.18 -21.65
C PRO A 351 -11.28 -13.86 -23.00
N SER A 352 -12.22 -14.69 -23.47
CA SER A 352 -12.11 -15.30 -24.80
C SER A 352 -12.10 -14.26 -25.92
N GLU A 353 -12.82 -13.16 -25.70
CA GLU A 353 -13.00 -12.08 -26.67
C GLU A 353 -12.80 -10.71 -26.01
N ARG A 354 -12.38 -9.73 -26.80
CA ARG A 354 -12.28 -8.32 -26.41
C ARG A 354 -12.96 -7.50 -27.50
N HIS A 355 -13.92 -6.68 -27.11
CA HIS A 355 -14.62 -5.78 -28.02
C HIS A 355 -14.18 -4.35 -27.78
N ASP A 356 -13.85 -3.64 -28.86
CA ASP A 356 -13.69 -2.20 -28.81
C ASP A 356 -15.04 -1.52 -29.07
N LEU A 357 -15.69 -1.10 -27.98
CA LEU A 357 -17.02 -0.50 -28.04
C LEU A 357 -17.08 0.82 -28.81
N LEU A 358 -15.94 1.46 -29.09
CA LEU A 358 -15.89 2.67 -29.92
C LEU A 358 -15.97 2.35 -31.42
N HIS A 359 -15.56 1.14 -31.82
CA HIS A 359 -15.46 0.73 -33.22
C HIS A 359 -16.37 -0.47 -33.57
N GLU A 360 -17.05 -1.06 -32.59
CA GLU A 360 -17.97 -2.19 -32.76
C GLU A 360 -19.41 -1.85 -32.34
N PRO A 361 -20.23 -1.23 -33.22
CA PRO A 361 -21.58 -0.78 -32.88
C PRO A 361 -22.49 -1.90 -32.33
N LYS A 362 -22.36 -3.12 -32.87
CA LYS A 362 -23.14 -4.27 -32.39
C LYS A 362 -22.84 -4.63 -30.93
N ALA A 363 -21.57 -4.54 -30.52
CA ALA A 363 -21.18 -4.82 -29.14
C ALA A 363 -21.66 -3.71 -28.20
N LEU A 364 -21.61 -2.46 -28.65
CA LEU A 364 -22.16 -1.31 -27.93
C LEU A 364 -23.69 -1.42 -27.75
N ASP A 365 -24.41 -1.74 -28.82
CA ASP A 365 -25.88 -1.94 -28.79
C ASP A 365 -26.28 -3.08 -27.84
N GLN A 366 -25.52 -4.17 -27.85
CA GLN A 366 -25.73 -5.27 -26.90
C GLN A 366 -25.50 -4.83 -25.46
N ALA A 367 -24.44 -4.06 -25.19
CA ALA A 367 -24.14 -3.56 -23.86
C ALA A 367 -25.20 -2.56 -23.34
N LEU A 368 -25.83 -1.81 -24.25
CA LEU A 368 -26.87 -0.82 -23.96
C LEU A 368 -28.31 -1.35 -24.12
N SER A 369 -28.48 -2.62 -24.46
CA SER A 369 -29.79 -3.24 -24.66
C SER A 369 -30.71 -2.96 -23.47
N PRO A 370 -32.01 -2.65 -23.68
CA PRO A 370 -32.96 -2.48 -22.56
C PRO A 370 -32.99 -3.69 -21.62
N THR A 371 -32.68 -4.88 -22.12
CA THR A 371 -32.56 -6.08 -21.28
C THR A 371 -31.41 -5.94 -20.28
N THR A 372 -30.29 -5.32 -20.64
CA THR A 372 -29.08 -5.17 -19.80
C THR A 372 -29.14 -4.06 -18.77
N VAL A 373 -30.15 -3.20 -18.85
CA VAL A 373 -30.30 -2.08 -17.93
C VAL A 373 -30.69 -2.59 -16.54
N PRO A 374 -29.99 -2.16 -15.48
CA PRO A 374 -30.36 -2.52 -14.11
C PRO A 374 -31.73 -1.98 -13.71
N LEU A 375 -32.43 -2.72 -12.84
CA LEU A 375 -33.77 -2.33 -12.36
C LEU A 375 -33.72 -1.18 -11.36
N GLY A 376 -32.63 -1.11 -10.57
CA GLY A 376 -32.39 0.01 -9.67
C GLY A 376 -31.55 1.09 -10.33
N ARG A 377 -31.95 2.34 -10.11
CA ARG A 377 -31.20 3.54 -10.51
C ARG A 377 -31.22 4.52 -9.36
N TRP A 378 -30.12 5.23 -9.14
CA TRP A 378 -30.11 6.29 -8.15
C TRP A 378 -31.09 7.40 -8.58
N VAL A 379 -31.79 8.01 -7.62
CA VAL A 379 -32.78 9.07 -7.89
C VAL A 379 -32.06 10.39 -8.14
N THR A 380 -31.23 10.41 -9.17
CA THR A 380 -30.35 11.51 -9.56
C THR A 380 -31.17 12.66 -10.18
N PRO A 381 -30.78 13.93 -9.98
CA PRO A 381 -31.44 15.07 -10.63
C PRO A 381 -31.57 14.91 -12.16
N PRO A 382 -32.65 15.43 -12.79
CA PRO A 382 -32.94 15.20 -14.22
C PRO A 382 -31.83 15.62 -15.20
N ASN A 383 -31.02 16.62 -14.82
CA ASN A 383 -29.90 17.16 -15.58
C ASN A 383 -28.59 16.36 -15.43
N GLN A 384 -28.56 15.37 -14.55
CA GLN A 384 -27.39 14.53 -14.28
C GLN A 384 -27.65 13.11 -14.79
N ARG A 385 -27.30 12.87 -16.05
CA ARG A 385 -27.41 11.56 -16.70
C ARG A 385 -26.00 10.99 -16.94
N PRO A 386 -25.82 9.67 -16.80
CA PRO A 386 -24.53 9.07 -17.14
C PRO A 386 -24.24 9.28 -18.63
N ALA A 387 -22.97 9.54 -18.93
CA ALA A 387 -22.47 9.47 -20.30
C ALA A 387 -22.61 8.05 -20.84
N LEU A 388 -22.58 7.90 -22.16
CA LEU A 388 -22.82 6.62 -22.85
C LEU A 388 -21.99 5.45 -22.27
N LEU A 389 -20.67 5.63 -22.16
CA LEU A 389 -19.78 4.59 -21.63
C LEU A 389 -19.90 4.38 -20.11
N GLN A 390 -20.38 5.38 -19.36
CA GLN A 390 -20.72 5.20 -17.96
C GLN A 390 -21.95 4.31 -17.83
N GLN A 391 -22.98 4.51 -18.67
CA GLN A 391 -24.15 3.65 -18.70
C GLN A 391 -23.80 2.22 -19.09
N VAL A 392 -22.92 2.04 -20.09
CA VAL A 392 -22.36 0.73 -20.41
C VAL A 392 -21.72 0.09 -19.18
N ALA A 393 -20.86 0.82 -18.47
CA ALA A 393 -20.20 0.27 -17.30
C ALA A 393 -21.18 -0.11 -16.17
N VAL A 394 -22.24 0.69 -15.95
CA VAL A 394 -23.33 0.35 -15.01
C VAL A 394 -24.05 -0.94 -15.44
N ASN A 395 -24.44 -1.05 -16.71
CA ASN A 395 -25.12 -2.24 -17.26
C ASN A 395 -24.25 -3.51 -17.11
N LEU A 396 -22.96 -3.41 -17.44
CA LEU A 396 -22.02 -4.52 -17.33
C LEU A 396 -21.76 -4.90 -15.86
N ALA A 397 -21.66 -3.91 -14.96
CA ALA A 397 -21.45 -4.15 -13.52
C ALA A 397 -22.62 -4.91 -12.89
N SER A 398 -23.86 -4.58 -13.27
CA SER A 398 -25.07 -5.26 -12.78
C SER A 398 -25.07 -6.76 -13.12
N ARG A 399 -24.45 -7.13 -14.25
CA ARG A 399 -24.49 -8.47 -14.85
C ARG A 399 -23.19 -9.27 -14.74
N LEU A 400 -22.28 -8.86 -13.86
CA LEU A 400 -21.01 -9.55 -13.70
C LEU A 400 -21.23 -11.05 -13.39
N PRO A 401 -20.74 -11.96 -14.24
CA PRO A 401 -20.93 -13.38 -14.03
C PRO A 401 -20.02 -13.87 -12.90
N LYS A 402 -20.47 -14.89 -12.16
CA LYS A 402 -19.67 -15.51 -11.07
C LYS A 402 -18.33 -16.06 -11.56
N THR A 403 -18.25 -16.48 -12.83
CA THR A 403 -17.06 -17.06 -13.46
C THR A 403 -16.06 -16.02 -13.96
N ASN A 404 -16.50 -14.78 -14.23
CA ASN A 404 -15.64 -13.67 -14.65
C ASN A 404 -16.08 -12.37 -13.94
N PRO A 405 -15.90 -12.27 -12.61
CA PRO A 405 -16.53 -11.24 -11.79
C PRO A 405 -15.64 -9.99 -11.65
N LEU A 406 -15.07 -9.48 -12.75
CA LEU A 406 -14.21 -8.30 -12.72
C LEU A 406 -14.51 -7.36 -13.87
N LEU A 407 -14.83 -6.11 -13.53
CA LEU A 407 -14.97 -4.99 -14.46
C LEU A 407 -13.97 -3.91 -14.06
N GLY A 408 -13.06 -3.58 -14.97
CA GLY A 408 -12.18 -2.41 -14.82
C GLY A 408 -12.86 -1.19 -15.44
N VAL A 409 -12.95 -0.10 -14.69
CA VAL A 409 -13.47 1.18 -15.19
C VAL A 409 -12.36 2.22 -15.04
N ASN A 410 -11.80 2.65 -16.17
CA ASN A 410 -10.84 3.73 -16.20
C ASN A 410 -11.58 5.04 -16.38
N GLY A 411 -11.35 6.00 -15.49
CA GLY A 411 -11.92 7.33 -15.58
C GLY A 411 -10.94 8.38 -15.06
N PRO A 412 -10.54 9.37 -15.88
CA PRO A 412 -9.80 10.55 -15.41
C PRO A 412 -10.47 11.27 -14.22
N SER A 413 -9.78 12.21 -13.59
CA SER A 413 -10.39 13.10 -12.58
C SER A 413 -11.63 13.80 -13.17
N GLY A 414 -12.67 14.02 -12.35
CA GLY A 414 -13.91 14.69 -12.79
C GLY A 414 -14.87 13.86 -13.67
N THR A 415 -14.50 12.66 -14.11
CA THR A 415 -15.35 11.83 -15.01
C THR A 415 -16.50 11.07 -14.33
N GLY A 416 -17.04 11.59 -13.23
CA GLY A 416 -18.29 11.08 -12.63
C GLY A 416 -18.23 9.65 -12.09
N LYS A 417 -17.06 9.15 -11.64
CA LYS A 417 -16.91 7.80 -11.05
C LYS A 417 -17.86 7.56 -9.86
N SER A 418 -18.07 8.56 -9.00
CA SER A 418 -19.05 8.49 -7.91
C SER A 418 -20.48 8.31 -8.42
N THR A 419 -20.83 8.94 -9.55
CA THR A 419 -22.16 8.80 -10.17
C THR A 419 -22.40 7.38 -10.64
N LEU A 420 -21.40 6.74 -11.26
CA LEU A 420 -21.47 5.32 -11.62
C LEU A 420 -21.67 4.43 -10.40
N LEU A 421 -20.93 4.68 -9.31
CA LEU A 421 -21.08 3.90 -8.07
C LEU A 421 -22.48 4.01 -7.46
N ARG A 422 -23.11 5.19 -7.51
CA ARG A 422 -24.49 5.38 -7.02
C ARG A 422 -25.48 4.48 -7.73
N ASP A 423 -25.41 4.39 -9.05
CA ASP A 423 -26.32 3.52 -9.82
C ASP A 423 -26.08 2.04 -9.51
N VAL A 424 -24.82 1.61 -9.35
CA VAL A 424 -24.50 0.24 -8.92
C VAL A 424 -25.04 -0.07 -7.53
N ILE A 425 -24.94 0.88 -6.59
CA ILE A 425 -25.49 0.74 -5.23
C ILE A 425 -27.01 0.63 -5.27
N ALA A 426 -27.68 1.53 -6.00
CA ALA A 426 -29.13 1.52 -6.14
C ALA A 426 -29.63 0.19 -6.72
N ASP A 427 -28.98 -0.30 -7.78
CA ASP A 427 -29.30 -1.60 -8.38
C ASP A 427 -29.16 -2.75 -7.38
N LYS A 428 -28.07 -2.83 -6.61
CA LYS A 428 -27.89 -3.90 -5.62
C LYS A 428 -28.89 -3.83 -4.48
N LEU A 429 -29.26 -2.63 -4.04
CA LEU A 429 -30.32 -2.46 -3.05
C LEU A 429 -31.69 -2.88 -3.60
N THR A 430 -32.01 -2.53 -4.84
CA THR A 430 -33.26 -2.94 -5.50
C THR A 430 -33.33 -4.46 -5.67
N GLN A 431 -32.26 -5.12 -6.12
CA GLN A 431 -32.22 -6.58 -6.24
C GLN A 431 -32.41 -7.28 -4.88
N ARG A 432 -31.82 -6.73 -3.81
CA ARG A 432 -32.05 -7.25 -2.46
C ARG A 432 -33.49 -7.06 -2.01
N ALA A 433 -34.08 -5.90 -2.27
CA ALA A 433 -35.47 -5.61 -1.94
C ALA A 433 -36.42 -6.56 -2.69
N GLU A 434 -36.17 -6.83 -3.97
CA GLU A 434 -36.92 -7.83 -4.75
C GLU A 434 -36.83 -9.22 -4.12
N ALA A 435 -35.64 -9.65 -3.69
CA ALA A 435 -35.47 -10.92 -2.98
C ALA A 435 -36.21 -10.94 -1.63
N MET A 436 -36.29 -9.80 -0.92
CA MET A 436 -37.07 -9.69 0.32
C MET A 436 -38.58 -9.77 0.07
N CYS A 437 -39.07 -9.20 -1.03
CA CYS A 437 -40.47 -9.27 -1.43
C CYS A 437 -40.95 -10.69 -1.78
N ALA A 438 -40.04 -11.64 -2.00
CA ALA A 438 -40.39 -13.05 -2.17
C ALA A 438 -40.83 -13.75 -0.86
N PHE A 439 -40.75 -13.07 0.28
CA PHE A 439 -41.18 -13.58 1.58
C PHE A 439 -42.45 -12.87 2.06
N ASP A 440 -43.52 -13.63 2.31
CA ASP A 440 -44.76 -13.08 2.87
C ASP A 440 -44.62 -12.64 4.35
N ASP A 441 -43.59 -13.13 5.05
CA ASP A 441 -43.30 -12.80 6.44
C ASP A 441 -41.79 -12.56 6.63
N PRO A 442 -41.36 -11.36 7.06
CA PRO A 442 -39.96 -11.04 7.32
C PRO A 442 -39.28 -12.01 8.30
N LYS A 443 -40.00 -12.63 9.23
CA LYS A 443 -39.41 -13.60 10.17
C LYS A 443 -38.88 -14.85 9.46
N LYS A 444 -39.48 -15.24 8.32
CA LYS A 444 -39.03 -16.39 7.52
C LYS A 444 -37.65 -16.16 6.88
N THR A 445 -37.17 -14.93 6.85
CA THR A 445 -35.82 -14.60 6.36
C THR A 445 -34.72 -15.03 7.34
N PHE A 446 -35.07 -15.35 8.58
CA PHE A 446 -34.15 -15.79 9.62
C PHE A 446 -34.38 -17.28 9.91
N LYS A 447 -33.36 -18.10 9.68
CA LYS A 447 -33.37 -19.54 9.95
C LYS A 447 -32.54 -19.83 11.18
N SER A 448 -33.08 -20.60 12.12
CA SER A 448 -32.31 -21.05 13.29
C SER A 448 -31.07 -21.81 12.81
N SER A 449 -29.88 -21.29 13.14
CA SER A 449 -28.59 -21.84 12.73
C SER A 449 -27.89 -22.55 13.88
N TRP A 450 -28.24 -22.20 15.11
CA TRP A 450 -27.69 -22.78 16.32
C TRP A 450 -28.65 -22.56 17.49
N SER A 451 -28.79 -23.57 18.35
CA SER A 451 -29.57 -23.48 19.57
C SER A 451 -28.87 -24.31 20.66
N LYS A 452 -28.62 -23.70 21.83
CA LYS A 452 -28.03 -24.40 22.98
C LYS A 452 -28.56 -23.84 24.29
N ARG A 453 -28.69 -24.72 25.28
CA ARG A 453 -29.02 -24.33 26.65
C ARG A 453 -27.77 -23.82 27.38
N ILE A 454 -27.78 -22.55 27.79
CA ILE A 454 -26.71 -21.92 28.58
C ILE A 454 -27.36 -21.35 29.85
N LYS A 455 -26.86 -21.75 31.02
CA LYS A 455 -27.37 -21.31 32.34
C LYS A 455 -28.89 -21.49 32.53
N GLY A 456 -29.47 -22.54 31.95
CA GLY A 456 -30.89 -22.84 32.09
C GLY A 456 -31.79 -22.21 31.03
N GLU A 457 -31.29 -21.27 30.22
CA GLU A 457 -32.01 -20.62 29.12
C GLU A 457 -31.58 -21.20 27.76
N ILE A 458 -32.53 -21.28 26.82
CA ILE A 458 -32.22 -21.63 25.43
C ILE A 458 -31.76 -20.35 24.74
N GLN A 459 -30.53 -20.38 24.23
CA GLN A 459 -30.00 -19.33 23.36
C GLN A 459 -30.08 -19.82 21.92
N GLU A 460 -30.66 -19.01 21.05
CA GLU A 460 -30.75 -19.27 19.62
C GLU A 460 -30.00 -18.20 18.82
N LEU A 461 -29.27 -18.65 17.81
CA LEU A 461 -28.69 -17.80 16.79
C LEU A 461 -29.40 -18.07 15.47
N PHE A 462 -29.71 -17.00 14.76
CA PHE A 462 -30.37 -17.06 13.48
C PHE A 462 -29.40 -16.68 12.37
N ALA A 463 -29.38 -17.45 11.29
CA ALA A 463 -28.73 -17.09 10.05
C ALA A 463 -29.74 -16.49 9.08
N LEU A 464 -29.29 -15.52 8.29
CA LEU A 464 -30.06 -14.95 7.20
C LEU A 464 -30.23 -15.97 6.06
N ASP A 465 -31.40 -16.00 5.42
CA ASP A 465 -31.65 -16.80 4.22
C ASP A 465 -30.61 -16.50 3.15
N ILE A 466 -30.15 -17.55 2.45
CA ILE A 466 -29.15 -17.45 1.39
C ILE A 466 -29.60 -16.57 0.23
N SER A 467 -30.92 -16.48 -0.02
CA SER A 467 -31.48 -15.62 -1.06
C SER A 467 -31.28 -14.13 -0.80
N LEU A 468 -31.02 -13.74 0.46
CA LEU A 468 -30.77 -12.35 0.87
C LEU A 468 -29.29 -12.02 1.04
N ARG A 469 -28.40 -12.96 0.69
CA ARG A 469 -26.94 -12.80 0.72
C ARG A 469 -26.41 -12.53 -0.68
N GLY A 470 -25.22 -11.94 -0.78
CA GLY A 470 -24.57 -11.60 -2.06
C GLY A 470 -24.87 -10.18 -2.56
N PHE A 471 -25.57 -9.38 -1.76
CA PHE A 471 -25.83 -7.96 -2.02
C PHE A 471 -24.95 -7.04 -1.17
N GLU A 472 -24.07 -7.62 -0.36
CA GLU A 472 -23.11 -6.87 0.45
C GLU A 472 -22.13 -6.13 -0.45
N MET A 473 -21.86 -4.88 -0.10
CA MET A 473 -20.95 -4.01 -0.85
C MET A 473 -19.82 -3.56 0.07
N VAL A 474 -18.59 -3.71 -0.43
CA VAL A 474 -17.39 -3.20 0.24
C VAL A 474 -16.75 -2.20 -0.70
N VAL A 475 -16.66 -0.94 -0.26
CA VAL A 475 -15.91 0.10 -0.95
C VAL A 475 -14.58 0.26 -0.24
N ALA A 476 -13.48 0.12 -0.99
CA ALA A 476 -12.12 0.22 -0.47
C ALA A 476 -11.28 1.16 -1.35
N SER A 477 -10.35 1.86 -0.72
CA SER A 477 -9.38 2.72 -1.39
C SER A 477 -8.10 2.77 -0.56
N SER A 478 -6.95 2.88 -1.22
CA SER A 478 -5.66 3.12 -0.57
C SER A 478 -5.49 4.56 -0.08
N ASN A 479 -6.42 5.45 -0.42
CA ASN A 479 -6.46 6.83 0.02
C ASN A 479 -7.71 7.07 0.88
N ASN A 480 -7.49 7.38 2.17
CA ASN A 480 -8.55 7.70 3.13
C ASN A 480 -9.43 8.87 2.66
N LYS A 481 -8.85 9.88 1.99
CA LYS A 481 -9.63 11.01 1.48
C LYS A 481 -10.61 10.59 0.40
N ALA A 482 -10.26 9.60 -0.42
CA ALA A 482 -11.19 9.07 -1.42
C ALA A 482 -12.34 8.28 -0.77
N VAL A 483 -12.07 7.54 0.31
CA VAL A 483 -13.13 6.87 1.10
C VAL A 483 -14.06 7.90 1.74
N GLU A 484 -13.50 8.95 2.34
CA GLU A 484 -14.26 10.05 2.93
C GLU A 484 -15.13 10.74 1.88
N ASN A 485 -14.57 11.10 0.73
CA ASN A 485 -15.33 11.72 -0.36
C ASN A 485 -16.51 10.85 -0.81
N VAL A 486 -16.31 9.54 -1.00
CA VAL A 486 -17.41 8.63 -1.38
C VAL A 486 -18.47 8.56 -0.28
N SER A 487 -18.04 8.48 0.99
CA SER A 487 -18.93 8.38 2.15
C SER A 487 -19.73 9.67 2.40
N GLU A 488 -19.17 10.83 2.06
CA GLU A 488 -19.87 12.12 2.14
C GLU A 488 -20.79 12.38 0.92
N GLU A 489 -20.37 11.95 -0.26
CA GLU A 489 -21.07 12.27 -1.52
C GLU A 489 -22.30 11.42 -1.79
N ILE A 490 -22.34 10.17 -1.30
CA ILE A 490 -23.47 9.27 -1.52
C ILE A 490 -24.71 9.74 -0.75
N PRO A 491 -24.68 9.93 0.58
CA PRO A 491 -25.87 10.25 1.37
C PRO A 491 -26.31 11.73 1.31
N ALA A 492 -25.55 12.63 0.68
CA ALA A 492 -25.89 14.06 0.70
C ALA A 492 -27.15 14.40 -0.14
N LEU A 493 -28.05 15.26 0.37
CA LEU A 493 -29.24 15.77 -0.33
C LEU A 493 -29.02 16.13 -1.81
N LYS A 494 -27.90 16.79 -2.13
CA LYS A 494 -27.55 17.21 -3.50
C LYS A 494 -27.38 16.05 -4.49
N SER A 495 -27.20 14.82 -3.99
CA SER A 495 -27.06 13.60 -4.77
C SER A 495 -28.42 13.02 -5.19
N ILE A 496 -29.51 13.51 -4.59
CA ILE A 496 -30.88 13.08 -4.82
C ILE A 496 -31.64 14.22 -5.50
N SER A 497 -32.59 13.88 -6.37
CA SER A 497 -33.52 14.86 -6.95
C SER A 497 -34.30 15.58 -5.85
N SER A 498 -34.42 16.91 -5.95
CA SER A 498 -35.22 17.73 -5.01
C SER A 498 -36.68 17.32 -4.95
N GLU A 499 -37.19 16.70 -6.01
CA GLU A 499 -38.56 16.19 -6.12
C GLU A 499 -38.75 14.80 -5.48
N SER A 500 -37.67 14.15 -5.07
CA SER A 500 -37.73 12.82 -4.46
C SER A 500 -38.35 12.90 -3.06
N THR A 501 -39.33 12.05 -2.79
CA THR A 501 -39.93 11.86 -1.46
C THR A 501 -39.22 10.80 -0.64
N LEU A 502 -38.17 10.16 -1.17
CA LEU A 502 -37.41 9.13 -0.47
C LEU A 502 -36.55 9.77 0.63
N ARG A 503 -37.04 9.71 1.88
CA ARG A 503 -36.37 10.26 3.08
C ARG A 503 -36.21 9.23 4.21
N TYR A 504 -36.42 7.94 3.92
CA TYR A 504 -36.44 6.88 4.94
C TYR A 504 -35.20 6.84 5.84
N PHE A 505 -34.01 7.19 5.31
CA PHE A 505 -32.75 7.22 6.06
C PHE A 505 -32.22 8.62 6.38
N GLU A 506 -33.03 9.68 6.20
CA GLU A 506 -32.63 11.08 6.45
C GLU A 506 -32.01 11.29 7.86
N PRO A 507 -32.61 10.79 8.97
CA PRO A 507 -32.01 10.98 10.29
C PRO A 507 -30.61 10.36 10.43
N LEU A 508 -30.42 9.15 9.85
CA LEU A 508 -29.13 8.46 9.88
C LEU A 508 -28.09 9.17 9.01
N ALA A 509 -28.50 9.63 7.82
CA ALA A 509 -27.65 10.40 6.92
C ALA A 509 -27.22 11.72 7.56
N THR A 510 -28.15 12.42 8.22
CA THR A 510 -27.89 13.69 8.90
C THR A 510 -26.92 13.51 10.07
N GLN A 511 -27.13 12.46 10.86
CA GLN A 511 -26.22 12.09 11.95
C GLN A 511 -24.82 11.75 11.42
N LEU A 512 -24.72 11.01 10.32
CA LEU A 512 -23.45 10.59 9.73
C LEU A 512 -22.67 11.77 9.13
N LEU A 513 -23.37 12.73 8.50
CA LEU A 513 -22.74 13.90 7.87
C LEU A 513 -22.56 15.10 8.81
N GLY A 514 -23.23 15.13 9.97
CA GLY A 514 -23.24 16.28 10.88
C GLY A 514 -23.88 17.53 10.28
N LYS A 515 -24.71 17.37 9.24
CA LYS A 515 -25.45 18.42 8.52
C LYS A 515 -26.67 17.79 7.83
N ASP A 516 -27.64 18.60 7.46
CA ASP A 516 -28.85 18.15 6.77
C ASP A 516 -28.49 17.35 5.50
N ALA A 517 -29.04 16.13 5.39
CA ALA A 517 -28.61 15.10 4.44
C ALA A 517 -29.76 14.35 3.79
#